data_AF-A0A1M4VYF0-F1
#
_entry.id   AF-A0A1M4VYF0-F1
#
_cell.length_a   1.000
_cell.length_b   1.000
_cell.length_c   1.000
_cell.angle_alpha   90.00
_cell.angle_beta   90.00
_cell.angle_gamma   90.00
#
_symmetry.space_group_name_H-M   'P 1'
#
loop_
_entity.id
_entity.type
_entity.pdbx_description
1 polymer ?
#
loop_
_entity_poly.entity_id
_entity_poly.type
_entity_poly.pdbx_seq_one_letter_code
_entity_poly.pdbx_strand_id
1 'polypeptide(L)'
;MIKKIFIILAISSLVIFSGCQDKSPVEDEDAIKDSKIIELESRIERLNEKITGLEEDIEELNSQIQYNRDFIQIMTGYVSEADLLTLAKMEWNYMVQVNEEDISSDGLIELDVDTFSITVEEAQNQYRALPAQIRNLGKLSGSLFSNHIQFLDVRPSETSGIDEANISSATYMFRDLSPGTEVNLEISRELQDRLGLETNILRIIYLVEEEEEIQTLEEEGDMDDEESEE
;
A
#
# COMPACT_ATOMS: atom_id res chain seq x y z
N MET A 1 -3.57 89.04 4.50
CA MET A 1 -2.32 88.87 3.72
C MET A 1 -1.42 87.71 4.19
N ILE A 2 -1.82 86.90 5.19
CA ILE A 2 -1.02 85.75 5.67
C ILE A 2 -1.29 84.45 4.87
N LYS A 3 -2.47 84.32 4.24
CA LYS A 3 -2.83 83.14 3.42
C LYS A 3 -2.08 83.03 2.08
N LYS A 4 -1.54 84.12 1.53
CA LYS A 4 -0.77 84.08 0.26
C LYS A 4 0.70 83.68 0.46
N ILE A 5 1.24 83.82 1.67
CA ILE A 5 2.62 83.42 1.99
C ILE A 5 2.72 81.90 2.16
N PHE A 6 1.70 81.24 2.71
CA PHE A 6 1.69 79.77 2.87
C PHE A 6 1.60 79.01 1.53
N ILE A 7 0.96 79.57 0.51
CA ILE A 7 0.83 78.90 -0.79
C ILE A 7 2.14 78.94 -1.59
N ILE A 8 2.95 80.00 -1.45
CA ILE A 8 4.26 80.08 -2.11
C ILE A 8 5.29 79.17 -1.41
N LEU A 9 5.17 78.98 -0.09
CA LEU A 9 6.07 78.09 0.66
C LEU A 9 5.78 76.61 0.41
N ALA A 10 4.52 76.25 0.14
CA ALA A 10 4.13 74.88 -0.24
C ALA A 10 4.51 74.48 -1.68
N ILE A 11 4.67 75.44 -2.60
CA ILE A 11 5.09 75.16 -3.97
C ILE A 11 6.63 75.06 -4.07
N SER A 12 7.36 75.75 -3.19
CA SER A 12 8.84 75.68 -3.15
C SER A 12 9.37 74.36 -2.56
N SER A 13 8.60 73.68 -1.69
CA SER A 13 9.03 72.37 -1.14
C SER A 13 8.83 71.20 -2.11
N LEU A 14 8.15 71.39 -3.25
CA LEU A 14 7.88 70.31 -4.21
C LEU A 14 9.00 70.10 -5.25
N VAL A 15 10.01 70.98 -5.30
CA VAL A 15 11.06 70.95 -6.34
C VAL A 15 12.38 70.31 -5.84
N ILE A 16 12.48 69.94 -4.56
CA ILE A 16 13.74 69.38 -4.00
C ILE A 16 13.76 67.83 -4.00
N PHE A 17 12.68 67.16 -4.45
CA PHE A 17 12.61 65.68 -4.50
C PHE A 17 12.79 65.05 -5.89
N SER A 18 13.10 65.80 -6.94
CA SER A 18 13.35 65.26 -8.29
C SER A 18 14.85 65.12 -8.60
N GLY A 19 15.62 64.57 -7.67
CA GLY A 19 17.08 64.54 -7.75
C GLY A 19 17.77 63.36 -7.09
N CYS A 20 17.09 62.23 -6.87
CA CYS A 20 17.78 60.94 -6.77
C CYS A 20 17.79 60.33 -8.18
N GLN A 21 18.81 60.70 -8.94
CA GLN A 21 19.22 59.91 -10.09
C GLN A 21 19.78 58.62 -9.49
N ASP A 22 18.93 57.61 -9.31
CA ASP A 22 19.38 56.25 -9.07
C ASP A 22 20.22 55.88 -10.29
N LYS A 23 21.54 56.10 -10.18
CA LYS A 23 22.51 55.28 -10.88
C LYS A 23 22.41 53.90 -10.23
N SER A 24 21.30 53.21 -10.49
CA SER A 24 21.40 51.77 -10.63
C SER A 24 22.46 51.56 -11.72
N PRO A 25 23.52 50.79 -11.46
CA PRO A 25 24.37 50.37 -12.56
C PRO A 25 23.41 49.68 -13.53
N VAL A 26 23.32 50.21 -14.76
CA VAL A 26 22.82 49.42 -15.86
C VAL A 26 23.85 48.32 -16.01
N GLU A 27 23.67 47.23 -15.25
CA GLU A 27 24.39 45.99 -15.50
C GLU A 27 24.11 45.66 -16.96
N ASP A 28 25.18 45.55 -17.73
CA ASP A 28 25.13 45.31 -19.16
C ASP A 28 24.27 44.06 -19.39
N GLU A 29 23.08 44.23 -19.97
CA GLU A 29 22.12 43.13 -20.18
C GLU A 29 22.77 41.99 -20.98
N ASP A 30 23.74 42.36 -21.83
CA ASP A 30 24.56 41.45 -22.61
C ASP A 30 25.55 40.66 -21.73
N ALA A 31 26.16 41.26 -20.70
CA ALA A 31 27.04 40.55 -19.77
C ALA A 31 26.26 39.56 -18.87
N ILE A 32 25.02 39.88 -18.49
CA ILE A 32 24.14 38.96 -17.76
C ILE A 32 23.73 37.78 -18.66
N LYS A 33 23.41 38.05 -19.94
CA LYS A 33 23.09 37.00 -20.93
C LYS A 33 24.29 36.08 -21.17
N ASP A 34 25.49 36.63 -21.34
CA ASP A 34 26.71 35.85 -21.57
C ASP A 34 27.05 34.95 -20.38
N SER A 35 26.95 35.48 -19.16
CA SER A 35 27.13 34.69 -17.93
C SER A 35 26.13 33.53 -17.85
N LYS A 36 24.87 33.77 -18.20
CA LYS A 36 23.82 32.75 -18.21
C LYS A 36 24.04 31.71 -19.32
N ILE A 37 24.55 32.10 -20.47
CA ILE A 37 24.92 31.18 -21.55
C ILE A 37 26.02 30.23 -21.07
N ILE A 38 27.10 30.77 -20.48
CA ILE A 38 28.21 29.97 -19.94
C ILE A 38 27.72 29.00 -18.84
N GLU A 39 26.85 29.46 -17.95
CA GLU A 39 26.26 28.60 -16.91
C GLU A 39 25.44 27.46 -17.53
N LEU A 40 24.60 27.76 -18.53
CA LEU A 40 23.77 26.77 -19.22
C LEU A 40 24.63 25.78 -20.02
N GLU A 41 25.67 26.23 -20.71
CA GLU A 41 26.62 25.38 -21.42
C GLU A 41 27.34 24.42 -20.45
N SER A 42 27.85 24.94 -19.33
CA SER A 42 28.47 24.13 -18.28
C SER A 42 27.48 23.13 -17.66
N ARG A 43 26.20 23.51 -17.55
CA ARG A 43 25.16 22.59 -17.07
C ARG A 43 24.84 21.52 -18.10
N ILE A 44 24.79 21.86 -19.38
CA ILE A 44 24.58 20.91 -20.48
C ILE A 44 25.72 19.90 -20.53
N GLU A 45 26.98 20.36 -20.44
CA GLU A 45 28.16 19.49 -20.42
C GLU A 45 28.10 18.50 -19.26
N ARG A 46 27.86 18.99 -18.03
CA ARG A 46 27.72 18.12 -16.84
C ARG A 46 26.57 17.13 -16.96
N LEU A 47 25.45 17.53 -17.57
CA LEU A 47 24.32 16.62 -17.80
C LEU A 47 24.68 15.55 -18.84
N ASN A 48 25.40 15.90 -19.90
CA ASN A 48 25.85 14.95 -20.93
C ASN A 48 26.85 13.93 -20.37
N GLU A 49 27.80 14.38 -19.54
CA GLU A 49 28.71 13.48 -18.82
C GLU A 49 27.93 12.50 -17.93
N LYS A 50 26.92 13.00 -17.19
CA LYS A 50 26.08 12.14 -16.35
C LYS A 50 25.25 11.15 -17.16
N ILE A 51 24.72 11.56 -18.32
CA ILE A 51 23.98 10.66 -19.22
C ILE A 51 24.91 9.55 -19.70
N THR A 52 26.10 9.90 -20.18
CA THR A 52 27.09 8.92 -20.66
C THR A 52 27.46 7.93 -19.56
N GLY A 53 27.74 8.41 -18.34
CA GLY A 53 28.04 7.52 -17.21
C GLY A 53 26.87 6.59 -16.85
N LEU A 54 25.63 7.09 -16.88
CA LEU A 54 24.45 6.24 -16.64
C LEU A 54 24.22 5.21 -17.76
N GLU A 55 24.56 5.53 -19.01
CA GLU A 55 24.49 4.59 -20.13
C GLU A 55 25.51 3.45 -19.97
N GLU A 56 26.73 3.77 -19.55
CA GLU A 56 27.77 2.78 -19.22
C GLU A 56 27.33 1.87 -18.05
N ASP A 57 26.80 2.45 -16.98
CA ASP A 57 26.26 1.70 -15.84
C ASP A 57 25.13 0.74 -16.28
N ILE A 58 24.24 1.19 -17.16
CA ILE A 58 23.14 0.37 -17.69
C ILE A 58 23.69 -0.79 -18.53
N GLU A 59 24.70 -0.57 -19.38
CA GLU A 59 25.32 -1.63 -20.18
C GLU A 59 26.00 -2.68 -19.29
N GLU A 60 26.73 -2.24 -18.26
CA GLU A 60 27.37 -3.14 -17.31
C GLU A 60 26.33 -3.97 -16.56
N LEU A 61 25.29 -3.34 -16.01
CA LEU A 61 24.21 -4.03 -15.29
C LEU A 61 23.48 -5.03 -16.19
N ASN A 62 23.22 -4.68 -17.45
CA ASN A 62 22.60 -5.60 -18.41
C ASN A 62 23.48 -6.84 -18.67
N SER A 63 24.80 -6.64 -18.80
CA SER A 63 25.75 -7.75 -18.98
C SER A 63 25.77 -8.67 -17.76
N GLN A 64 25.75 -8.11 -16.54
CA GLN A 64 25.67 -8.88 -15.30
C GLN A 64 24.34 -9.65 -15.19
N ILE A 65 23.21 -9.02 -15.54
CA ILE A 65 21.90 -9.68 -15.57
C ILE A 65 21.91 -10.87 -16.53
N GLN A 66 22.48 -10.70 -17.74
CA GLN A 66 22.56 -11.77 -18.72
C GLN A 66 23.42 -12.93 -18.22
N TYR A 67 24.61 -12.64 -17.69
CA TYR A 67 25.48 -13.65 -17.09
C TYR A 67 24.78 -14.44 -15.99
N ASN A 68 24.09 -13.75 -15.07
CA ASN A 68 23.36 -14.40 -13.98
C ASN A 68 22.20 -15.28 -14.49
N ARG A 69 21.48 -14.84 -15.52
CA ARG A 69 20.41 -15.64 -16.15
C ARG A 69 20.97 -16.92 -16.76
N ASP A 70 22.06 -16.82 -17.51
CA ASP A 70 22.69 -17.97 -18.14
C ASP A 70 23.25 -18.94 -17.08
N PHE A 71 23.87 -18.41 -16.02
CA PHE A 71 24.33 -19.20 -14.89
C PHE A 71 23.18 -19.95 -14.20
N ILE A 72 22.09 -19.26 -13.88
CA ILE A 72 20.90 -19.87 -13.26
C ILE A 72 20.34 -20.96 -14.19
N GLN A 73 20.22 -20.69 -15.50
CA GLN A 73 19.72 -21.67 -16.47
C GLN A 73 20.59 -22.93 -16.55
N ILE A 74 21.91 -22.79 -16.47
CA ILE A 74 22.82 -23.93 -16.41
C ILE A 74 22.63 -24.68 -15.10
N MET A 75 22.61 -23.96 -13.98
CA MET A 75 22.51 -24.54 -12.64
C MET A 75 21.20 -25.30 -12.42
N THR A 76 20.07 -24.78 -12.91
CA THR A 76 18.78 -25.48 -12.81
C THR A 76 18.78 -26.82 -13.53
N GLY A 77 19.64 -27.03 -14.54
CA GLY A 77 19.84 -28.33 -15.18
C GLY A 77 20.49 -29.39 -14.29
N TYR A 78 21.09 -29.01 -13.17
CA TYR A 78 21.71 -29.92 -12.19
C TYR A 78 20.90 -30.10 -10.91
N VAL A 79 19.81 -29.34 -10.75
CA VAL A 79 18.91 -29.43 -9.58
C VAL A 79 17.85 -30.50 -9.85
N SER A 80 17.48 -31.26 -8.82
CA SER A 80 16.44 -32.28 -8.97
C SER A 80 15.08 -31.65 -9.28
N GLU A 81 14.17 -32.39 -9.94
CA GLU A 81 12.82 -31.87 -10.23
C GLU A 81 12.05 -31.50 -8.96
N ALA A 82 12.25 -32.24 -7.87
CA ALA A 82 11.61 -31.97 -6.58
C ALA A 82 12.12 -30.67 -5.94
N ASP A 83 13.42 -30.43 -6.00
CA ASP A 83 14.03 -29.19 -5.50
C ASP A 83 13.67 -28.00 -6.39
N LEU A 84 13.64 -28.19 -7.72
CA LEU A 84 13.16 -27.17 -8.66
C LEU A 84 11.71 -26.79 -8.40
N LEU A 85 10.85 -27.77 -8.11
CA LEU A 85 9.47 -27.50 -7.73
C LEU A 85 9.43 -26.69 -6.43
N THR A 86 10.22 -27.06 -5.43
CA THR A 86 10.31 -26.32 -4.16
C THR A 86 10.72 -24.86 -4.38
N LEU A 87 11.78 -24.64 -5.17
CA LEU A 87 12.23 -23.30 -5.55
C LEU A 87 11.16 -22.53 -6.33
N ALA A 88 10.49 -23.20 -7.27
CA ALA A 88 9.42 -22.59 -8.04
C ALA A 88 8.26 -22.16 -7.14
N LYS A 89 7.90 -22.96 -6.14
CA LYS A 89 6.84 -22.63 -5.18
C LYS A 89 7.17 -21.38 -4.36
N MET A 90 8.45 -21.11 -4.08
CA MET A 90 8.91 -19.91 -3.35
C MET A 90 8.81 -18.61 -4.17
N GLU A 91 8.63 -18.70 -5.50
CA GLU A 91 8.40 -17.52 -6.35
C GLU A 91 6.95 -17.01 -6.28
N TRP A 92 6.07 -17.73 -5.58
CA TRP A 92 4.66 -17.40 -5.43
C TRP A 92 4.31 -17.25 -3.95
N ASN A 93 3.65 -16.14 -3.63
CA ASN A 93 3.05 -15.88 -2.33
C ASN A 93 1.54 -15.94 -2.46
N TYR A 94 0.92 -16.54 -1.45
CA TYR A 94 -0.53 -16.68 -1.35
C TYR A 94 -0.95 -16.11 -0.01
N MET A 95 -2.06 -15.39 -0.01
CA MET A 95 -2.56 -14.73 1.19
C MET A 95 -4.08 -14.80 1.22
N VAL A 96 -4.61 -14.99 2.41
CA VAL A 96 -6.03 -14.83 2.72
C VAL A 96 -6.10 -14.01 4.00
N GLN A 97 -6.86 -12.93 3.96
CA GLN A 97 -7.03 -12.00 5.08
C GLN A 97 -8.49 -11.70 5.30
N VAL A 98 -8.84 -11.40 6.55
CA VAL A 98 -10.15 -10.90 6.95
C VAL A 98 -9.95 -9.54 7.60
N ASN A 99 -10.56 -8.49 7.03
CA ASN A 99 -10.35 -7.10 7.45
C ASN A 99 -8.86 -6.70 7.55
N GLU A 100 -8.05 -7.10 6.56
CA GLU A 100 -6.59 -6.86 6.49
C GLU A 100 -5.77 -7.61 7.55
N GLU A 101 -6.39 -8.49 8.34
CA GLU A 101 -5.72 -9.36 9.30
C GLU A 101 -5.52 -10.77 8.75
N ASP A 102 -4.35 -11.35 9.03
CA ASP A 102 -4.03 -12.72 8.63
C ASP A 102 -4.87 -13.73 9.40
N ILE A 103 -5.28 -14.80 8.73
CA ILE A 103 -6.07 -15.88 9.33
C ILE A 103 -5.18 -16.76 10.21
N SER A 104 -5.69 -17.17 11.37
CA SER A 104 -5.07 -18.17 12.22
C SER A 104 -4.90 -19.53 11.51
N SER A 105 -3.93 -20.34 11.94
CA SER A 105 -3.66 -21.63 11.32
C SER A 105 -4.82 -22.62 11.40
N ASP A 106 -5.69 -22.50 12.40
CA ASP A 106 -6.90 -23.31 12.57
C ASP A 106 -8.09 -22.84 11.71
N GLY A 107 -7.94 -21.71 11.00
CA GLY A 107 -8.94 -21.17 10.09
C GLY A 107 -10.18 -20.59 10.78
N LEU A 108 -10.14 -20.32 12.08
CA LEU A 108 -11.25 -19.73 12.83
C LEU A 108 -11.03 -18.23 13.08
N ILE A 109 -12.03 -17.42 12.77
CA ILE A 109 -12.04 -15.99 13.05
C ILE A 109 -13.36 -15.61 13.69
N GLU A 110 -13.27 -14.88 14.80
CA GLU A 110 -14.41 -14.31 15.50
C GLU A 110 -14.38 -12.79 15.33
N LEU A 111 -15.49 -12.22 14.90
CA LEU A 111 -15.66 -10.79 14.64
C LEU A 111 -16.81 -10.23 15.48
N ASP A 112 -16.67 -8.99 15.93
CA ASP A 112 -17.69 -8.20 16.62
C ASP A 112 -18.43 -7.23 15.67
N VAL A 113 -18.18 -7.33 14.36
CA VAL A 113 -18.75 -6.48 13.32
C VAL A 113 -19.64 -7.24 12.35
N ASP A 114 -20.75 -6.62 11.95
CA ASP A 114 -21.72 -7.16 10.98
C ASP A 114 -21.27 -7.05 9.51
N THR A 115 -20.16 -6.34 9.30
CA THR A 115 -19.61 -5.98 8.00
C THR A 115 -18.13 -6.26 8.00
N PHE A 116 -17.68 -7.09 7.07
CA PHE A 116 -16.27 -7.43 6.93
C PHE A 116 -15.93 -7.78 5.49
N SER A 117 -14.64 -7.81 5.20
CA SER A 117 -14.11 -8.21 3.90
C SER A 117 -13.17 -9.39 4.03
N ILE A 118 -13.22 -10.30 3.06
CA ILE A 118 -12.23 -11.35 2.87
C ILE A 118 -11.44 -11.00 1.62
N THR A 119 -10.14 -10.77 1.77
CA THR A 119 -9.23 -10.56 0.65
C THR A 119 -8.41 -11.81 0.42
N VAL A 120 -8.37 -12.26 -0.82
CA VAL A 120 -7.52 -13.36 -1.26
C VAL A 120 -6.55 -12.84 -2.32
N GLU A 121 -5.31 -13.30 -2.27
CA GLU A 121 -4.26 -12.80 -3.16
C GLU A 121 -3.32 -13.93 -3.60
N GLU A 122 -2.99 -13.92 -4.90
CA GLU A 122 -1.86 -14.62 -5.51
C GLU A 122 -0.87 -13.57 -6.03
N ALA A 123 0.34 -13.57 -5.49
CA ALA A 123 1.40 -12.65 -5.91
C ALA A 123 2.65 -13.42 -6.33
N GLN A 124 3.25 -13.01 -7.44
CA GLN A 124 4.57 -13.45 -7.86
C GLN A 124 5.62 -12.51 -7.27
N ASN A 125 6.73 -13.08 -6.79
CA ASN A 125 7.85 -12.29 -6.29
C ASN A 125 8.35 -11.32 -7.39
N GLN A 126 8.61 -10.06 -7.00
CA GLN A 126 9.12 -9.03 -7.91
C GLN A 126 10.47 -9.42 -8.52
N TYR A 127 11.29 -10.15 -7.75
CA TYR A 127 12.60 -10.63 -8.18
C TYR A 127 12.50 -12.01 -8.81
N ARG A 128 12.23 -12.01 -10.12
CA ARG A 128 12.13 -13.21 -10.95
C ARG A 128 13.51 -13.85 -11.16
N ALA A 129 13.91 -14.76 -10.29
CA ALA A 129 15.20 -15.46 -10.40
C ALA A 129 15.12 -16.66 -11.35
N LEU A 130 14.03 -17.43 -11.27
CA LEU A 130 13.89 -18.66 -12.04
C LEU A 130 13.42 -18.43 -13.50
N PRO A 131 13.87 -19.28 -14.44
CA PRO A 131 13.31 -19.34 -15.79
C PRO A 131 11.78 -19.53 -15.77
N ALA A 132 11.09 -18.93 -16.74
CA ALA A 132 9.62 -18.90 -16.75
C ALA A 132 8.98 -20.29 -16.70
N GLN A 133 9.57 -21.27 -17.39
CA GLN A 133 9.09 -22.65 -17.41
C GLN A 133 9.11 -23.27 -16.02
N ILE A 134 10.20 -23.06 -15.27
CA ILE A 134 10.36 -23.58 -13.90
C ILE A 134 9.42 -22.85 -12.96
N ARG A 135 9.39 -21.52 -13.02
CA ARG A 135 8.53 -20.69 -12.15
C ARG A 135 7.05 -21.07 -12.26
N ASN A 136 6.58 -21.39 -13.47
CA ASN A 136 5.19 -21.81 -13.68
C ASN A 136 4.85 -23.16 -13.03
N LEU A 137 5.84 -24.01 -12.73
CA LEU A 137 5.63 -25.24 -11.95
C LEU A 137 5.21 -24.95 -10.51
N GLY A 138 5.57 -23.77 -10.00
CA GLY A 138 5.29 -23.35 -8.64
C GLY A 138 3.93 -22.72 -8.44
N LYS A 139 3.21 -22.41 -9.52
CA LYS A 139 1.87 -21.81 -9.47
C LYS A 139 0.84 -22.84 -9.00
N LEU A 140 -0.22 -22.40 -8.32
CA LEU A 140 -1.38 -23.24 -8.04
C LEU A 140 -1.97 -23.85 -9.32
N SER A 141 -2.51 -25.06 -9.19
CA SER A 141 -3.05 -25.81 -10.33
C SER A 141 -4.40 -25.26 -10.81
N GLY A 142 -4.48 -24.90 -12.10
CA GLY A 142 -5.72 -24.42 -12.69
C GLY A 142 -5.49 -23.15 -13.51
N SER A 143 -6.57 -22.61 -14.08
CA SER A 143 -6.51 -21.41 -14.91
C SER A 143 -6.58 -20.11 -14.09
N LEU A 144 -7.33 -20.14 -12.98
CA LEU A 144 -7.63 -18.96 -12.17
C LEU A 144 -7.48 -19.30 -10.69
N PHE A 145 -6.93 -18.36 -9.92
CA PHE A 145 -6.83 -18.47 -8.47
C PHE A 145 -8.20 -18.70 -7.82
N SER A 146 -9.25 -18.07 -8.36
CA SER A 146 -10.63 -18.23 -7.89
C SER A 146 -11.16 -19.67 -7.95
N ASN A 147 -10.54 -20.57 -8.72
CA ASN A 147 -10.92 -21.99 -8.73
C ASN A 147 -10.56 -22.71 -7.41
N HIS A 148 -9.74 -22.10 -6.56
CA HIS A 148 -9.28 -22.68 -5.30
C HIS A 148 -10.12 -22.25 -4.11
N ILE A 149 -11.19 -21.49 -4.31
CA ILE A 149 -12.01 -20.91 -3.25
C ILE A 149 -13.50 -21.08 -3.56
N GLN A 150 -14.29 -21.40 -2.53
CA GLN A 150 -15.72 -21.61 -2.65
C GLN A 150 -16.44 -21.20 -1.36
N PHE A 151 -17.42 -20.31 -1.45
CA PHE A 151 -18.33 -20.01 -0.35
C PHE A 151 -19.43 -21.07 -0.25
N LEU A 152 -19.61 -21.65 0.93
CA LEU A 152 -20.56 -22.74 1.17
C LEU A 152 -21.97 -22.24 1.50
N ASP A 153 -22.07 -21.30 2.44
CA ASP A 153 -23.35 -20.97 3.07
C ASP A 153 -23.80 -19.53 2.80
N VAL A 154 -22.89 -18.57 2.96
CA VAL A 154 -23.16 -17.13 2.81
C VAL A 154 -22.42 -16.61 1.60
N ARG A 155 -23.12 -15.88 0.73
CA ARG A 155 -22.52 -15.23 -0.44
C ARG A 155 -22.11 -13.80 -0.11
N PRO A 156 -21.00 -13.31 -0.66
CA PRO A 156 -20.63 -11.91 -0.50
C PRO A 156 -21.65 -11.00 -1.18
N SER A 157 -21.88 -9.83 -0.59
CA SER A 157 -22.74 -8.78 -1.14
C SER A 157 -22.07 -8.07 -2.32
N GLU A 158 -20.74 -7.95 -2.29
CA GLU A 158 -19.94 -7.34 -3.33
C GLU A 158 -18.65 -8.12 -3.56
N THR A 159 -18.15 -8.08 -4.79
CA THR A 159 -16.84 -8.64 -5.15
C THR A 159 -16.10 -7.64 -6.01
N SER A 160 -14.88 -7.32 -5.59
CA SER A 160 -13.93 -6.50 -6.34
C SER A 160 -12.61 -7.27 -6.47
N GLY A 161 -11.68 -6.75 -7.27
CA GLY A 161 -10.39 -7.41 -7.46
C GLY A 161 -9.46 -6.62 -8.37
N ILE A 162 -8.20 -7.03 -8.35
CA ILE A 162 -7.11 -6.46 -9.15
C ILE A 162 -6.46 -7.61 -9.91
N ASP A 163 -6.17 -7.40 -11.18
CA ASP A 163 -5.41 -8.33 -12.02
C ASP A 163 -4.30 -7.56 -12.74
N GLU A 164 -3.12 -7.59 -12.16
CA GLU A 164 -1.92 -6.94 -12.65
C GLU A 164 -0.83 -7.98 -12.96
N ALA A 165 0.26 -7.53 -13.61
CA ALA A 165 1.27 -8.43 -14.17
C ALA A 165 1.94 -9.40 -13.18
N ASN A 166 1.90 -9.11 -11.87
CA ASN A 166 2.51 -9.92 -10.82
C ASN A 166 1.56 -10.23 -9.65
N ILE A 167 0.33 -9.73 -9.68
CA ILE A 167 -0.57 -9.83 -8.54
C ILE A 167 -2.00 -9.99 -9.05
N SER A 168 -2.69 -10.97 -8.50
CA SER A 168 -4.10 -11.21 -8.73
C SER A 168 -4.78 -11.28 -7.37
N SER A 169 -5.75 -10.42 -7.13
CA SER A 169 -6.49 -10.38 -5.87
C SER A 169 -7.99 -10.30 -6.10
N ALA A 170 -8.74 -10.83 -5.14
CA ALA A 170 -10.18 -10.64 -5.06
C ALA A 170 -10.56 -10.30 -3.63
N THR A 171 -11.45 -9.32 -3.47
CA THR A 171 -12.00 -8.92 -2.18
C THR A 171 -13.51 -9.18 -2.18
N TYR A 172 -13.96 -9.93 -1.19
CA TYR A 172 -15.34 -10.34 -0.98
C TYR A 172 -15.90 -9.58 0.22
N MET A 173 -16.89 -8.73 -0.01
CA MET A 173 -17.52 -7.93 1.05
C MET A 173 -18.76 -8.62 1.57
N PHE A 174 -18.93 -8.66 2.89
CA PHE A 174 -20.13 -9.10 3.60
C PHE A 174 -20.67 -7.92 4.39
N ARG A 175 -22.00 -7.73 4.38
CA ARG A 175 -22.67 -6.58 4.99
C ARG A 175 -23.96 -7.03 5.66
N ASP A 176 -24.37 -6.29 6.67
CA ASP A 176 -25.66 -6.44 7.35
C ASP A 176 -25.91 -7.88 7.84
N LEU A 177 -24.85 -8.55 8.33
CA LEU A 177 -24.96 -9.91 8.84
C LEU A 177 -25.74 -9.93 10.16
N SER A 178 -26.55 -10.97 10.37
CA SER A 178 -27.22 -11.17 11.66
C SER A 178 -26.23 -11.77 12.68
N PRO A 179 -26.27 -11.36 13.95
CA PRO A 179 -25.43 -11.98 14.98
C PRO A 179 -25.57 -13.51 15.01
N GLY A 180 -24.45 -14.21 15.18
CA GLY A 180 -24.36 -15.67 15.09
C GLY A 180 -24.27 -16.21 13.65
N THR A 181 -24.17 -15.34 12.64
CA THR A 181 -23.95 -15.80 11.25
C THR A 181 -22.54 -16.36 11.11
N GLU A 182 -22.44 -17.56 10.52
CA GLU A 182 -21.18 -18.19 10.13
C GLU A 182 -20.99 -18.09 8.62
N VAL A 183 -19.86 -17.52 8.20
CA VAL A 183 -19.41 -17.53 6.81
C VAL A 183 -18.34 -18.61 6.66
N ASN A 184 -18.66 -19.65 5.90
CA ASN A 184 -17.76 -20.76 5.61
C ASN A 184 -17.17 -20.64 4.20
N LEU A 185 -15.84 -20.52 4.13
CA LEU A 185 -15.05 -20.47 2.90
C LEU A 185 -14.23 -21.76 2.79
N GLU A 186 -14.58 -22.61 1.83
CA GLU A 186 -13.77 -23.76 1.47
C GLU A 186 -12.63 -23.35 0.54
N ILE A 187 -11.42 -23.77 0.88
CA ILE A 187 -10.23 -23.63 0.06
C ILE A 187 -9.76 -25.01 -0.44
N SER A 188 -9.11 -25.05 -1.60
CA SER A 188 -8.51 -26.29 -2.08
C SER A 188 -7.38 -26.74 -1.16
N ARG A 189 -7.10 -28.06 -1.11
CA ARG A 189 -5.95 -28.60 -0.34
C ARG A 189 -4.61 -28.00 -0.78
N GLU A 190 -4.46 -27.72 -2.07
CA GLU A 190 -3.22 -27.10 -2.56
C GLU A 190 -3.03 -25.71 -1.96
N LEU A 191 -4.09 -24.89 -1.95
CA LEU A 191 -4.06 -23.56 -1.34
C LEU A 191 -3.88 -23.64 0.18
N GLN A 192 -4.55 -24.58 0.85
CA GLN A 192 -4.35 -24.86 2.28
C GLN A 192 -2.86 -25.11 2.59
N ASP A 193 -2.23 -26.01 1.84
CA ASP A 193 -0.81 -26.34 2.01
C ASP A 193 0.09 -25.11 1.80
N ARG A 194 -0.26 -24.21 0.85
CA ARG A 194 0.48 -22.97 0.60
C ARG A 194 0.34 -21.95 1.72
N LEU A 195 -0.84 -21.85 2.31
CA LEU A 195 -1.14 -20.93 3.40
C LEU A 195 -0.65 -21.46 4.75
N GLY A 196 -0.28 -22.74 4.84
CA GLY A 196 0.15 -23.38 6.08
C GLY A 196 -1.01 -23.58 7.07
N LEU A 197 -2.23 -23.76 6.57
CA LEU A 197 -3.44 -23.91 7.38
C LEU A 197 -3.71 -25.38 7.72
N GLU A 198 -4.23 -25.63 8.92
CA GLU A 198 -4.58 -26.97 9.41
C GLU A 198 -5.94 -27.45 8.87
N THR A 199 -6.77 -26.52 8.40
CA THR A 199 -8.09 -26.78 7.83
C THR A 199 -8.20 -26.24 6.40
N ASN A 200 -9.05 -26.87 5.59
CA ASN A 200 -9.45 -26.37 4.28
C ASN A 200 -10.78 -25.61 4.32
N ILE A 201 -11.38 -25.44 5.49
CA ILE A 201 -12.61 -24.68 5.70
C ILE A 201 -12.29 -23.56 6.68
N LEU A 202 -12.36 -22.32 6.20
CA LEU A 202 -12.20 -21.11 6.99
C LEU A 202 -13.58 -20.70 7.51
N ARG A 203 -13.69 -20.50 8.82
CA ARG A 203 -14.93 -20.20 9.52
C ARG A 203 -14.82 -18.80 10.10
N ILE A 204 -15.62 -17.87 9.60
CA ILE A 204 -15.71 -16.50 10.11
C ILE A 204 -17.06 -16.36 10.81
N ILE A 205 -17.06 -16.05 12.10
CA ILE A 205 -18.24 -16.00 12.94
C ILE A 205 -18.47 -14.56 13.39
N TYR A 206 -19.66 -14.01 13.11
CA TYR A 206 -20.08 -12.76 13.70
C TYR A 206 -20.67 -13.01 15.09
N LEU A 207 -19.98 -12.56 16.13
CA LEU A 207 -20.39 -12.70 17.53
C LEU A 207 -21.48 -11.69 17.90
N VAL A 208 -22.31 -12.09 18.86
CA VAL A 208 -23.18 -11.16 19.59
C VAL A 208 -22.31 -10.49 20.64
N GLU A 209 -22.26 -9.15 20.70
CA GLU A 209 -21.78 -8.48 21.90
C GLU A 209 -22.73 -8.88 23.04
N GLU A 210 -22.27 -9.72 23.97
CA GLU A 210 -22.93 -9.86 25.26
C GLU A 210 -22.75 -8.52 25.97
N GLU A 211 -23.78 -7.67 25.94
CA GLU A 211 -23.86 -6.53 26.84
C GLU A 211 -23.75 -7.11 28.26
N GLU A 212 -22.58 -6.95 28.90
CA GLU A 212 -22.45 -7.20 30.33
C GLU A 212 -23.45 -6.27 31.02
N GLU A 213 -24.63 -6.80 31.40
CA GLU A 213 -25.54 -6.14 32.32
C GLU A 213 -24.78 -5.93 33.64
N ILE A 214 -24.12 -4.79 33.77
CA ILE A 214 -23.68 -4.28 35.06
C ILE A 214 -24.97 -3.96 35.82
N GLN A 215 -25.52 -4.96 36.51
CA GLN A 215 -26.52 -4.74 37.53
C GLN A 215 -25.86 -3.93 38.65
N THR A 216 -25.97 -2.61 38.56
CA THR A 216 -25.82 -1.74 39.71
C THR A 216 -26.94 -2.11 40.67
N LEU A 217 -26.62 -2.98 41.64
CA LEU A 217 -27.42 -3.19 42.84
C LEU A 217 -27.54 -1.83 43.55
N GLU A 218 -28.62 -1.11 43.27
CA GLU A 218 -29.09 -0.06 44.17
C GLU A 218 -29.51 -0.76 45.47
N GLU A 219 -28.64 -0.69 46.48
CA GLU A 219 -29.02 -0.94 47.86
C GLU A 219 -30.06 0.13 48.27
N GLU A 220 -31.33 -0.12 47.98
CA GLU A 220 -32.44 0.53 48.67
C GLU A 220 -32.43 0.01 50.12
N GLY A 221 -31.72 0.75 50.97
CA GLY A 221 -31.85 0.65 52.42
C GLY A 221 -33.19 1.21 52.87
N ASP A 222 -34.24 0.39 52.77
CA ASP A 222 -35.48 0.57 53.53
C ASP A 222 -35.18 0.32 55.00
N MET A 223 -34.85 1.41 55.69
CA MET A 223 -34.78 1.48 57.15
C MET A 223 -36.18 1.87 57.63
N ASP A 224 -37.10 0.90 57.64
CA ASP A 224 -38.43 1.07 58.22
C ASP A 224 -38.41 0.73 59.72
N ASP A 225 -38.95 1.67 60.47
CA ASP A 225 -39.13 1.71 61.91
C ASP A 225 -40.04 0.58 62.41
N GLU A 226 -39.62 -0.14 63.45
CA GLU A 226 -40.54 -0.81 64.38
C GLU A 226 -40.39 -0.21 65.79
N GLU A 227 -41.31 0.71 66.10
CA GLU A 227 -41.75 0.98 67.47
C GLU A 227 -42.50 -0.23 68.02
N SER A 228 -42.13 -0.70 69.22
CA SER A 228 -43.08 -1.36 70.12
C SER A 228 -42.78 -0.99 71.58
N GLU A 229 -43.56 -0.01 72.06
CA GLU A 229 -44.23 0.10 73.36
C GLU A 229 -43.63 -0.60 74.60
N GLU A 230 -43.25 0.22 75.60
CA GLU A 230 -43.76 0.19 76.99
C GLU A 230 -44.11 1.61 77.45
#